data_AF-A0A7C3CCT6-F1
#
_entry.id   AF-A0A7C3CCT6-F1
#
_cell.length_a   1.000
_cell.length_b   1.000
_cell.length_c   1.000
_cell.angle_alpha   90.00
_cell.angle_beta   90.00
_cell.angle_gamma   90.00
#
_symmetry.space_group_name_H-M   'P 1'
#
loop_
_entity.id
_entity.type
_entity.pdbx_description
1 polymer ?
#
loop_
_entity_poly.entity_id
_entity_poly.type
_entity_poly.pdbx_seq_one_letter_code
_entity_poly.pdbx_strand_id
1 'polypeptide(L)'
;MANDRRTMLKTAAAALAGVGAAKAADKEEKKVHGLPKNPEKTPLFSPVVTFGRLVFLSGIGAHFPGDIKAHTNHVLDEIEKRLKMVGSSMDKVLKVSVFLNDIKDYDAMNEVY
;
A
#
# COMPACT_ATOMS: atom_id res chain seq x y z
N MET A 1 33.07 -21.78 51.22
CA MET A 1 32.08 -22.29 50.25
C MET A 1 31.22 -21.11 49.79
N ALA A 2 31.59 -20.42 48.72
CA ALA A 2 30.82 -19.30 48.17
C ALA A 2 30.81 -19.43 46.65
N ASN A 3 29.97 -20.34 46.16
CA ASN A 3 29.86 -20.70 44.75
C ASN A 3 28.39 -20.65 44.29
N ASP A 4 28.21 -20.57 42.97
CA ASP A 4 27.01 -21.04 42.24
C ASP A 4 25.82 -20.12 41.95
N ARG A 5 25.82 -18.83 42.32
CA ARG A 5 24.73 -17.93 41.83
C ARG A 5 25.00 -17.26 40.48
N ARG A 6 26.27 -17.13 40.08
CA ARG A 6 26.66 -16.49 38.80
C ARG A 6 26.81 -17.47 37.63
N THR A 7 26.97 -18.76 37.91
CA THR A 7 27.16 -19.80 36.90
C THR A 7 25.83 -20.25 36.31
N MET A 8 24.75 -20.26 37.12
CA MET A 8 23.42 -20.66 36.64
C MET A 8 22.80 -19.67 35.64
N LEU A 9 23.13 -18.38 35.71
CA LEU A 9 22.65 -17.40 34.70
C LEU A 9 23.34 -17.56 33.33
N LYS A 10 24.56 -18.10 33.27
CA LYS A 10 25.28 -18.28 31.99
C LYS A 10 24.82 -19.53 31.24
N THR A 11 24.27 -20.51 31.94
CA THR A 11 23.85 -21.80 31.33
C THR A 11 22.44 -21.74 30.73
N ALA A 12 21.61 -20.78 31.12
CA ALA A 12 20.29 -20.56 30.53
C ALA A 12 20.34 -19.89 29.13
N ALA A 13 21.47 -19.28 28.76
CA ALA A 13 21.62 -18.58 27.48
C ALA A 13 21.84 -19.50 26.27
N ALA A 14 22.14 -20.79 26.47
CA ALA A 14 22.50 -21.71 25.39
C ALA A 14 21.34 -22.58 24.87
N ALA A 15 20.15 -22.55 25.50
CA ALA A 15 19.04 -23.43 25.14
C ALA A 15 17.87 -22.74 24.38
N LEU A 16 17.97 -21.43 24.11
CA LEU A 16 16.93 -20.68 23.37
C LEU A 16 17.32 -20.31 21.94
N ALA A 17 18.50 -20.70 21.46
CA ALA A 17 18.94 -20.42 20.09
C ALA A 17 18.32 -21.35 19.02
N GLY A 18 17.50 -22.34 19.42
CA GLY A 18 17.06 -23.43 18.54
C GLY A 18 15.56 -23.50 18.20
N VAL A 19 14.70 -22.65 18.79
CA VAL A 19 13.29 -22.60 18.41
C VAL A 19 13.10 -21.30 17.65
N GLY A 20 12.95 -21.43 16.33
CA GLY A 20 12.89 -20.32 15.39
C GLY A 20 12.10 -19.15 15.95
N ALA A 21 12.69 -17.95 15.85
CA ALA A 21 11.93 -16.72 15.97
C ALA A 21 10.78 -16.82 14.96
N ALA A 22 9.60 -17.24 15.42
CA ALA A 22 8.38 -16.97 14.74
C ALA A 22 8.39 -15.46 14.57
N LYS A 23 8.67 -14.99 13.34
CA LYS A 23 8.54 -13.58 13.01
C LYS A 23 7.23 -13.14 13.64
N ALA A 24 7.30 -12.19 14.56
CA ALA A 24 6.11 -11.55 15.10
C ALA A 24 5.23 -11.24 13.88
N ALA A 25 4.07 -11.90 13.80
CA ALA A 25 3.16 -11.65 12.70
C ALA A 25 2.88 -10.16 12.75
N ASP A 26 3.32 -9.43 11.71
CA ASP A 26 3.04 -8.02 11.56
C ASP A 26 1.53 -7.90 11.73
N LYS A 27 1.09 -7.28 12.83
CA LYS A 27 -0.32 -7.10 13.08
C LYS A 27 -0.82 -6.30 11.87
N GLU A 28 -1.75 -6.86 11.12
CA GLU A 28 -2.25 -6.20 9.92
C GLU A 28 -2.94 -4.91 10.37
N GLU A 29 -2.22 -3.81 10.23
CA GLU A 29 -2.64 -2.50 10.66
C GLU A 29 -2.88 -1.60 9.45
N LYS A 30 -3.94 -0.79 9.53
CA LYS A 30 -4.26 0.20 8.53
C LYS A 30 -3.19 1.30 8.52
N LYS A 31 -2.50 1.48 7.40
CA LYS A 31 -1.59 2.61 7.19
C LYS A 31 -2.09 3.48 6.04
N VAL A 32 -2.12 4.79 6.24
CA VAL A 32 -2.59 5.78 5.26
C VAL A 32 -1.39 6.49 4.66
N HIS A 33 -1.39 6.66 3.34
CA HIS A 33 -0.31 7.29 2.57
C HIS A 33 -0.86 8.40 1.66
N GLY A 34 0.03 9.30 1.23
CA GLY A 34 -0.31 10.38 0.30
C GLY A 34 -1.09 11.55 0.92
N LEU A 35 -1.19 11.62 2.25
CA LEU A 35 -1.71 12.80 2.94
C LEU A 35 -0.60 13.83 3.21
N PRO A 36 -0.90 15.14 3.14
CA PRO A 36 0.04 16.16 3.57
C PRO A 36 0.36 16.00 5.06
N LYS A 37 1.63 16.25 5.43
CA LYS A 37 2.12 16.06 6.81
C LYS A 37 1.41 16.96 7.83
N ASN A 38 0.95 18.14 7.41
CA ASN A 38 0.24 19.09 8.26
C ASN A 38 -0.94 19.70 7.48
N PRO A 39 -2.09 19.01 7.41
CA PRO A 39 -3.25 19.51 6.70
C PRO A 39 -3.89 20.68 7.47
N GLU A 40 -4.20 21.78 6.80
CA GLU A 40 -4.99 22.88 7.39
C GLU A 40 -6.42 22.43 7.76
N LYS A 41 -6.96 21.44 7.05
CA LYS A 41 -8.29 20.86 7.26
C LYS A 41 -8.23 19.34 7.12
N THR A 42 -9.03 18.63 7.90
CA THR A 42 -9.14 17.16 7.81
C THR A 42 -9.46 16.74 6.36
N PRO A 43 -8.61 15.91 5.72
CA PRO A 43 -8.85 15.42 4.37
C PRO A 43 -10.16 14.60 4.29
N LEU A 44 -10.94 14.79 3.23
CA LEU A 44 -12.22 14.10 3.04
C LEU A 44 -12.07 12.58 2.88
N PHE A 45 -10.93 12.12 2.37
CA PHE A 45 -10.65 10.70 2.15
C PHE A 45 -9.15 10.40 2.25
N SER A 46 -8.82 9.10 2.31
CA SER A 46 -7.43 8.59 2.31
C SER A 46 -7.02 8.19 0.89
N PRO A 47 -6.03 8.84 0.26
CA PRO A 47 -5.68 8.57 -1.15
C PRO A 47 -5.20 7.14 -1.40
N VAL A 48 -4.37 6.62 -0.48
CA VAL A 48 -3.80 5.27 -0.54
C VAL A 48 -3.84 4.67 0.87
N VAL A 49 -4.32 3.44 0.98
CA VAL A 49 -4.35 2.70 2.25
C VAL A 49 -3.73 1.33 2.05
N THR A 50 -2.81 0.95 2.93
CA THR A 50 -2.29 -0.43 2.99
C THR A 50 -2.83 -1.14 4.22
N PHE A 51 -3.24 -2.39 4.05
CA PHE A 51 -3.68 -3.26 5.14
C PHE A 51 -3.15 -4.68 4.86
N GLY A 52 -2.25 -5.17 5.72
CA GLY A 52 -1.51 -6.39 5.45
C GLY A 52 -0.76 -6.30 4.12
N ARG A 53 -1.08 -7.19 3.17
CA ARG A 53 -0.49 -7.24 1.82
C ARG A 53 -1.33 -6.58 0.74
N LEU A 54 -2.43 -5.91 1.10
CA LEU A 54 -3.32 -5.26 0.16
C LEU A 54 -3.08 -3.75 0.11
N VAL A 55 -3.21 -3.20 -1.09
CA VAL A 55 -3.19 -1.77 -1.36
C VAL A 55 -4.55 -1.37 -1.90
N PHE A 56 -5.19 -0.40 -1.26
CA PHE A 56 -6.45 0.19 -1.69
C PHE A 56 -6.20 1.61 -2.16
N LEU A 57 -6.58 1.91 -3.40
CA LEU A 57 -6.52 3.24 -3.97
C LEU A 57 -7.92 3.86 -3.95
N SER A 58 -8.01 5.11 -3.51
CA SER A 58 -9.21 5.90 -3.75
C SER A 58 -9.36 6.23 -5.24
N GLY A 59 -10.59 6.48 -5.68
CA GLY A 59 -10.89 6.83 -7.07
C GLY A 59 -10.00 7.96 -7.59
N ILE A 60 -9.52 7.79 -8.82
CA ILE A 60 -8.66 8.74 -9.52
C ILE A 60 -9.41 9.18 -10.77
N GLY A 61 -9.53 10.48 -10.95
CA GLY A 61 -10.19 11.08 -12.10
C GLY A 61 -9.33 12.19 -12.70
N ALA A 62 -9.49 12.42 -13.99
CA ALA A 62 -8.85 13.51 -14.70
C ALA A 62 -9.73 14.77 -14.62
N HIS A 63 -9.14 15.89 -14.20
CA HIS A 63 -9.83 17.18 -14.03
C HIS A 63 -9.15 18.26 -14.86
N PHE A 64 -9.08 18.04 -16.17
CA PHE A 64 -8.51 19.00 -17.12
C PHE A 64 -9.14 18.81 -18.51
N PRO A 65 -9.08 19.82 -19.40
CA PRO A 65 -9.56 19.68 -20.77
C PRO A 65 -8.77 18.59 -21.52
N GLY A 66 -9.47 17.61 -22.10
CA GLY A 66 -8.86 16.50 -22.82
C GLY A 66 -9.89 15.50 -23.32
N ASP A 67 -9.45 14.54 -24.12
CA ASP A 67 -10.27 13.41 -24.54
C ASP A 67 -10.14 12.23 -23.57
N ILE A 68 -10.94 11.18 -23.79
CA ILE A 68 -10.92 10.00 -22.92
C ILE A 68 -9.53 9.33 -22.90
N LYS A 69 -8.76 9.39 -23.99
CA LYS A 69 -7.43 8.78 -24.06
C LYS A 69 -6.43 9.52 -23.18
N ALA A 70 -6.41 10.84 -23.25
CA ALA A 70 -5.58 11.68 -22.38
C ALA A 70 -5.98 11.52 -20.90
N HIS A 71 -7.27 11.45 -20.62
CA HIS A 71 -7.78 11.22 -19.26
C HIS A 71 -7.40 9.84 -18.73
N THR A 72 -7.51 8.79 -19.56
CA THR A 72 -7.17 7.42 -19.19
C THR A 72 -5.67 7.28 -18.91
N ASN A 73 -4.81 7.81 -19.79
CA ASN A 73 -3.36 7.84 -19.57
C ASN A 73 -3.02 8.51 -18.25
N HIS A 74 -3.58 9.71 -17.99
CA HIS A 74 -3.34 10.42 -16.73
C HIS A 74 -3.76 9.62 -15.50
N VAL A 75 -4.92 8.95 -15.56
CA VAL A 75 -5.39 8.11 -14.46
C VAL A 75 -4.44 6.93 -14.23
N LEU A 76 -3.99 6.25 -15.29
CA LEU A 76 -3.04 5.14 -15.19
C LEU A 76 -1.69 5.59 -14.60
N ASP A 77 -1.16 6.73 -15.04
CA ASP A 77 0.07 7.31 -14.50
C ASP A 77 -0.05 7.62 -12.99
N GLU A 78 -1.19 8.17 -12.57
CA GLU A 78 -1.45 8.46 -11.16
C GLU A 78 -1.67 7.18 -10.34
N ILE A 79 -2.29 6.13 -10.90
CA ILE A 79 -2.36 4.80 -10.28
C ILE A 79 -0.93 4.28 -10.06
N GLU A 80 -0.10 4.26 -11.10
CA GLU A 80 1.26 3.73 -11.03
C GLU A 80 2.09 4.49 -9.99
N LYS A 81 2.05 5.82 -10.01
CA LYS A 81 2.73 6.67 -9.03
C LYS A 81 2.32 6.35 -7.59
N ARG A 82 1.03 6.15 -7.33
CA ARG A 82 0.52 5.79 -5.99
C ARG A 82 0.91 4.38 -5.57
N LEU A 83 0.95 3.42 -6.49
CA LEU A 83 1.43 2.07 -6.21
C LEU A 83 2.93 2.07 -5.88
N LYS A 84 3.74 2.78 -6.68
CA LYS A 84 5.19 2.91 -6.45
C LYS A 84 5.50 3.55 -5.09
N MET A 85 4.69 4.53 -4.65
CA MET A 85 4.84 5.18 -3.34
C MET A 85 4.81 4.20 -2.15
N VAL A 86 4.10 3.06 -2.28
CA VAL A 86 3.99 2.03 -1.25
C VAL A 86 4.76 0.75 -1.58
N GLY A 87 5.69 0.80 -2.55
CA GLY A 87 6.51 -0.35 -2.96
C GLY A 87 5.77 -1.42 -3.77
N SER A 88 4.62 -1.08 -4.36
CA SER A 88 3.88 -1.93 -5.31
C SER A 88 4.19 -1.55 -6.77
N SER A 89 3.47 -2.15 -7.73
CA SER A 89 3.58 -1.87 -9.17
C SER A 89 2.28 -2.20 -9.90
N MET A 90 2.15 -1.75 -11.16
CA MET A 90 1.00 -2.08 -12.02
C MET A 90 0.83 -3.60 -12.21
N ASP A 91 1.92 -4.36 -12.29
CA ASP A 91 1.90 -5.82 -12.44
C ASP A 91 1.23 -6.56 -11.26
N LYS A 92 1.06 -5.88 -10.12
CA LYS A 92 0.45 -6.45 -8.90
C LYS A 92 -1.02 -6.05 -8.74
N VAL A 93 -1.61 -5.36 -9.73
CA VAL A 93 -3.00 -4.95 -9.68
C VAL A 93 -3.91 -6.16 -9.85
N LEU A 94 -4.75 -6.42 -8.85
CA LEU A 94 -5.67 -7.57 -8.85
C LEU A 94 -7.06 -7.23 -9.42
N LYS A 95 -7.53 -6.00 -9.23
CA LYS A 95 -8.86 -5.55 -9.62
C LYS A 95 -8.88 -4.04 -9.84
N VAL A 96 -9.52 -3.61 -10.92
CA VAL A 96 -9.83 -2.20 -11.21
C VAL A 96 -11.33 -2.06 -11.44
N SER A 97 -11.92 -0.97 -10.95
CA SER A 97 -13.29 -0.56 -11.28
C SER A 97 -13.21 0.76 -12.03
N VAL A 98 -13.63 0.76 -13.29
CA VAL A 98 -13.62 1.92 -14.17
C VAL A 98 -15.03 2.51 -14.23
N PHE A 99 -15.14 3.82 -14.02
CA PHE A 99 -16.38 4.57 -14.11
C PHE A 99 -16.25 5.58 -15.25
N LEU A 100 -17.03 5.41 -16.30
CA LEU A 100 -17.08 6.31 -17.45
C LEU A 100 -18.27 7.25 -17.31
N ASN A 101 -18.12 8.48 -17.80
CA ASN A 101 -19.21 9.44 -17.88
C ASN A 101 -20.20 9.09 -19.00
N ASP A 102 -19.69 8.67 -20.16
CA ASP A 102 -20.48 8.13 -21.27
C ASP A 102 -19.94 6.74 -21.65
N ILE A 103 -20.83 5.78 -21.86
CA ILE A 103 -20.46 4.42 -22.26
C ILE A 103 -19.87 4.36 -23.68
N LYS A 104 -20.14 5.37 -24.51
CA LYS A 104 -19.54 5.48 -25.86
C LYS A 104 -18.03 5.59 -25.84
N ASP A 105 -17.46 6.03 -24.72
CA ASP A 105 -16.02 6.18 -24.55
C ASP A 105 -15.30 4.85 -24.24
N TYR A 106 -16.05 3.75 -24.07
CA TYR A 106 -15.50 2.44 -23.68
C TYR A 106 -14.40 1.94 -24.61
N ASP A 107 -14.64 1.95 -25.92
CA ASP A 107 -13.68 1.42 -26.89
C ASP A 107 -12.39 2.27 -26.92
N ALA A 108 -12.53 3.59 -26.99
CA ALA A 108 -11.39 4.51 -27.01
C ALA A 108 -10.58 4.50 -25.70
N MET A 109 -11.22 4.25 -24.56
CA MET A 109 -10.54 4.06 -23.27
C MET A 109 -9.70 2.77 -23.27
N ASN A 110 -10.26 1.66 -23.75
CA ASN A 110 -9.57 0.37 -23.79
C ASN A 110 -8.40 0.32 -24.78
N GLU A 111 -8.31 1.24 -25.74
CA GLU A 111 -7.11 1.36 -26.57
C GLU A 111 -5.89 1.86 -25.77
N VAL A 112 -6.13 2.54 -24.64
CA VAL A 112 -5.09 3.09 -23.76
C VAL A 112 -4.85 2.22 -22.53
N TYR A 113 -5.91 1.58 -22.03
CA TYR A 113 -5.88 0.69 -20.87
C TYR A 113 -5.09 -0.60 -21.11
#